data_AF-A0A933ACN7-F1
#
_entry.id   AF-A0A933ACN7-F1
#
_cell.length_a   1.000
_cell.length_b   1.000
_cell.length_c   1.000
_cell.angle_alpha   90.00
_cell.angle_beta   90.00
_cell.angle_gamma   90.00
#
_symmetry.space_group_name_H-M   'P 1'
#
loop_
_entity.id
_entity.type
_entity.pdbx_description
1 polymer ?
#
loop_
_entity_poly.entity_id
_entity_poly.type
_entity_poly.pdbx_seq_one_letter_code
_entity_poly.pdbx_strand_id
1 'polypeptide(L)'
;MMVRARCAPQVARIASLRSSPLIGSAGCTAAKSYCRITPRGDVTPCPYLPLVAGNVREQPFHQIWQDAALFRRLREETPGGRCGGCAFKELCGGCRARTFALSGDLMREDPWCAYQPEETLQPMQAAILTWTPEAEARVQRIPSFIRERAKRAIERYAQAQQVLQITPAVMTATLEGLGRRPVSPTSAASRDRSKDVRREQP
;
A
#
# COMPACT_ATOMS: atom_id res chain seq x y z
N MET A 1 -21.18 13.15 -16.55
CA MET A 1 -20.23 14.01 -15.80
C MET A 1 -19.68 13.22 -14.63
N MET A 2 -18.36 13.01 -14.55
CA MET A 2 -17.72 12.28 -13.44
C MET A 2 -17.37 13.26 -12.32
N VAL A 3 -17.99 13.13 -11.16
CA VAL A 3 -17.71 13.99 -9.98
C VAL A 3 -16.74 13.25 -9.07
N ARG A 4 -15.55 13.83 -8.85
CA ARG A 4 -14.53 13.26 -7.98
C ARG A 4 -14.39 14.10 -6.71
N ALA A 5 -14.78 13.53 -5.58
CA ALA A 5 -14.58 14.16 -4.29
C ALA A 5 -13.09 14.08 -3.88
N ARG A 6 -12.36 15.19 -4.03
CA ARG A 6 -10.98 15.34 -3.55
C ARG A 6 -11.03 16.03 -2.18
N CYS A 7 -10.28 15.52 -1.20
CA CYS A 7 -10.28 16.00 0.20
C CYS A 7 -11.53 15.64 1.04
N ALA A 8 -12.32 14.66 0.60
CA ALA A 8 -13.39 14.04 1.40
C ALA A 8 -13.14 12.51 1.52
N PRO A 9 -12.13 12.08 2.31
CA PRO A 9 -11.72 10.67 2.39
C PRO A 9 -12.86 9.73 2.80
N GLN A 10 -13.83 10.21 3.56
CA GLN A 10 -15.01 9.45 3.95
C GLN A 10 -15.87 9.00 2.75
N VAL A 11 -15.80 9.68 1.62
CA VAL A 11 -16.51 9.29 0.39
C VAL A 11 -16.01 7.94 -0.11
N ALA A 12 -14.72 7.62 0.05
CA ALA A 12 -14.18 6.32 -0.35
C ALA A 12 -14.85 5.17 0.42
N ARG A 13 -15.02 5.33 1.74
CA ARG A 13 -15.77 4.37 2.58
C ARG A 13 -17.24 4.29 2.14
N ILE A 14 -17.90 5.44 1.98
CA ILE A 14 -19.33 5.48 1.62
C ILE A 14 -19.58 4.83 0.26
N ALA A 15 -18.71 5.10 -0.72
CA ALA A 15 -18.78 4.50 -2.04
C ALA A 15 -18.58 2.98 -1.98
N SER A 16 -17.62 2.51 -1.19
CA SER A 16 -17.38 1.07 -0.97
C SER A 16 -18.58 0.38 -0.31
N LEU A 17 -19.17 0.96 0.73
CA LEU A 17 -20.35 0.40 1.41
C LEU A 17 -21.59 0.37 0.53
N ARG A 18 -21.71 1.29 -0.42
CA ARG A 18 -22.87 1.40 -1.32
C ARG A 18 -22.66 0.72 -2.67
N SER A 19 -21.55 0.00 -2.87
CA SER A 19 -21.16 -0.58 -4.16
C SER A 19 -21.25 0.44 -5.30
N SER A 20 -20.93 1.71 -5.00
CA SER A 20 -21.16 2.82 -5.91
C SER A 20 -20.09 2.85 -7.00
N PRO A 21 -20.45 3.16 -8.26
CA PRO A 21 -19.49 3.33 -9.35
C PRO A 21 -18.69 4.65 -9.25
N LEU A 22 -18.57 5.24 -8.06
CA LEU A 22 -17.75 6.44 -7.85
C LEU A 22 -16.27 6.04 -7.93
N ILE A 23 -15.77 5.98 -9.17
CA ILE A 23 -14.40 5.62 -9.49
C ILE A 23 -13.47 6.75 -9.03
N GLY A 24 -12.48 6.41 -8.19
CA GLY A 24 -11.31 7.27 -7.94
C GLY A 24 -11.32 8.11 -6.65
N SER A 25 -12.25 7.91 -5.73
CA SER A 25 -12.09 8.43 -4.36
C SER A 25 -11.13 7.52 -3.59
N ALA A 26 -9.90 8.00 -3.39
CA ALA A 26 -8.96 7.42 -2.43
C ALA A 26 -9.08 8.20 -1.10
N GLY A 27 -8.58 7.62 -0.02
CA GLY A 27 -8.44 8.29 1.27
C GLY A 27 -7.54 9.53 1.21
N CYS A 28 -7.05 9.99 2.37
CA CYS A 28 -6.16 11.15 2.38
C CYS A 28 -4.90 10.90 1.53
N THR A 29 -4.72 11.71 0.48
CA THR A 29 -3.61 11.57 -0.48
C THR A 29 -2.34 12.33 -0.08
N ALA A 30 -2.36 13.02 1.07
CA ALA A 30 -1.31 13.96 1.49
C ALA A 30 0.01 13.21 1.70
N ALA A 31 1.09 13.67 1.05
CA ALA A 31 2.40 13.00 1.01
C ALA A 31 2.42 11.58 0.41
N LYS A 32 1.28 11.08 -0.12
CA LYS A 32 1.17 9.78 -0.80
C LYS A 32 1.22 9.93 -2.32
N SER A 33 0.42 10.84 -2.85
CA SER A 33 0.34 11.11 -4.29
C SER A 33 0.25 12.59 -4.63
N TYR A 34 0.22 13.47 -3.62
CA TYR A 34 0.31 14.91 -3.83
C TYR A 34 1.02 15.61 -2.66
N CYS A 35 1.61 16.77 -2.96
CA CYS A 35 2.05 17.79 -2.01
C CYS A 35 1.88 19.17 -2.66
N ARG A 36 2.10 20.24 -1.90
CA ARG A 36 2.13 21.63 -2.39
C ARG A 36 3.51 22.22 -2.16
N ILE A 37 4.03 22.93 -3.16
CA ILE A 37 5.23 23.77 -3.04
C ILE A 37 4.76 25.24 -3.02
N THR A 38 5.15 26.01 -2.02
CA THR A 38 4.81 27.45 -1.93
C THR A 38 5.70 28.27 -2.86
N PRO A 39 5.35 29.54 -3.16
CA PRO A 39 6.26 30.46 -3.87
C PRO A 39 7.58 30.71 -3.13
N ARG A 40 7.65 30.41 -1.83
CA ARG A 40 8.88 30.46 -1.02
C ARG A 40 9.73 29.19 -1.10
N GLY A 41 9.26 28.17 -1.83
CA GLY A 41 9.93 26.88 -1.97
C GLY A 41 9.55 25.85 -0.90
N ASP A 42 8.71 26.21 0.07
CA ASP A 42 8.33 25.31 1.16
C ASP A 42 7.44 24.18 0.64
N VAL A 43 7.80 22.95 0.97
CA VAL A 43 7.05 21.75 0.61
C VAL A 43 6.13 21.39 1.78
N THR A 44 4.83 21.32 1.50
CA THR A 44 3.78 21.01 2.48
C THR A 44 2.96 19.81 2.00
N PRO A 45 2.50 18.91 2.88
CA PRO A 45 1.82 17.67 2.46
C PRO A 45 0.42 17.93 1.91
N CYS A 46 -0.21 19.05 2.30
CA CYS A 46 -1.55 19.45 1.91
C CYS A 46 -1.63 21.00 1.91
N PRO A 47 -2.38 21.63 0.99
CA PRO A 47 -2.65 23.07 1.04
C PRO A 47 -3.24 23.56 2.37
N TYR A 48 -3.98 22.68 3.04
CA TYR A 48 -4.63 22.95 4.32
C TYR A 48 -3.79 22.55 5.55
N LEU A 49 -2.56 22.05 5.34
CA LEU A 49 -1.62 21.77 6.42
C LEU A 49 -0.51 22.83 6.44
N PRO A 50 -0.33 23.56 7.55
CA PRO A 50 0.73 24.58 7.67
C PRO A 50 2.10 23.96 8.00
N LEU A 51 2.21 22.63 8.03
CA LEU A 51 3.44 21.91 8.37
C LEU A 51 4.36 21.80 7.15
N VAL A 52 5.57 22.33 7.27
CA VAL A 52 6.61 22.28 6.24
C VAL A 52 7.44 21.01 6.40
N ALA A 53 7.63 20.28 5.30
CA ALA A 53 8.44 19.06 5.22
C ALA A 53 9.89 19.34 4.80
N GLY A 54 10.16 20.51 4.21
CA GLY A 54 11.47 20.95 3.71
C GLY A 54 11.29 22.08 2.69
N ASN A 55 12.39 22.62 2.16
CA ASN A 55 12.38 23.67 1.14
C ASN A 55 13.18 23.23 -0.10
N VAL A 56 12.58 23.33 -1.30
CA VAL A 56 13.21 22.90 -2.56
C VAL A 56 14.41 23.74 -2.99
N ARG A 57 14.61 24.91 -2.37
CA ARG A 57 15.78 25.78 -2.58
C ARG A 57 16.99 25.34 -1.77
N GLU A 58 16.77 24.54 -0.73
CA GLU A 58 17.80 24.09 0.21
C GLU A 58 18.21 22.63 -0.06
N GLN A 59 17.25 21.79 -0.47
CA GLN A 59 17.50 20.37 -0.74
C GLN A 59 16.68 19.86 -1.94
N PRO A 60 17.14 18.82 -2.66
CA PRO A 60 16.43 18.25 -3.78
C PRO A 60 15.03 17.76 -3.39
N PHE A 61 14.03 18.06 -4.22
CA PHE A 61 12.63 17.67 -3.98
C PHE A 61 12.46 16.17 -3.73
N HIS A 62 13.19 15.31 -4.44
CA HIS A 62 13.07 13.86 -4.28
C HIS A 62 13.46 13.39 -2.87
N GLN A 63 14.44 14.03 -2.23
CA GLN A 63 14.83 13.73 -0.85
C GLN A 63 13.74 14.18 0.12
N ILE A 64 13.18 15.38 -0.05
CA ILE A 64 12.03 15.83 0.76
C ILE A 64 10.87 14.84 0.60
N TRP A 65 10.58 14.46 -0.64
CA TRP A 65 9.46 13.58 -0.95
C TRP A 65 9.63 12.19 -0.32
N GLN A 66 10.82 11.60 -0.33
CA GLN A 66 11.06 10.24 0.17
C GLN A 66 11.34 10.20 1.68
N ASP A 67 12.14 11.14 2.18
CA ASP A 67 12.81 10.98 3.47
C ASP A 67 12.29 11.93 4.55
N ALA A 68 11.57 13.00 4.19
CA ALA A 68 11.08 13.95 5.18
C ALA A 68 10.21 13.23 6.24
N ALA A 69 10.57 13.41 7.52
CA ALA A 69 9.92 12.74 8.64
C ALA A 69 8.40 12.96 8.62
N LEU A 70 7.94 14.18 8.33
CA LEU A 70 6.53 14.51 8.18
C LEU A 70 5.81 13.67 7.10
N PHE A 71 6.46 13.45 5.96
CA PHE A 71 5.88 12.70 4.84
C PHE A 71 5.87 11.21 5.12
N ARG A 72 6.96 10.69 5.71
CA ARG A 72 7.01 9.30 6.20
C ARG A 72 5.93 9.03 7.24
N ARG A 73 5.77 9.94 8.21
CA ARG A 73 4.70 9.88 9.21
C ARG A 73 3.33 9.69 8.57
N LEU A 74 2.99 10.50 7.57
CA LEU A 74 1.70 10.44 6.84
C LEU A 74 1.51 9.18 5.98
N ARG A 75 2.60 8.51 5.60
CA ARG A 75 2.57 7.28 4.80
C ARG A 75 2.54 6.02 5.64
N GLU A 76 3.25 6.02 6.76
CA GLU A 76 3.58 4.82 7.53
C GLU A 76 2.72 4.70 8.81
N GLU A 77 2.37 5.82 9.46
CA GLU A 77 1.63 5.76 10.73
C GLU A 77 0.14 5.47 10.52
N THR A 78 -0.39 4.62 11.41
CA THR A 78 -1.83 4.37 11.49
C THR A 78 -2.46 5.43 12.40
N PRO A 79 -3.55 6.10 11.97
CA PRO A 79 -4.27 7.04 12.83
C PRO A 79 -4.80 6.34 14.09
N GLY A 80 -4.75 7.00 15.24
CA GLY A 80 -5.32 6.53 16.50
C GLY A 80 -6.85 6.65 16.57
N GLY A 81 -7.39 6.34 17.75
CA GLY A 81 -8.83 6.37 18.03
C GLY A 81 -9.63 5.41 17.13
N ARG A 82 -10.87 5.77 16.78
CA ARG A 82 -11.74 4.93 15.94
C ARG A 82 -11.13 4.62 14.58
N CYS A 83 -10.31 5.51 14.03
CA CYS A 83 -9.70 5.32 12.73
C CYS A 83 -8.66 4.18 12.70
N GLY A 84 -7.99 3.88 13.82
CA GLY A 84 -6.94 2.85 13.87
C GLY A 84 -7.46 1.43 13.85
N GLY A 85 -8.60 1.19 14.49
CA GLY A 85 -9.33 -0.09 14.46
C GLY A 85 -10.33 -0.22 13.31
N CYS A 86 -10.54 0.83 12.51
CA CYS A 86 -11.54 0.82 11.46
C CYS A 86 -11.16 -0.12 10.30
N ALA A 87 -12.09 -0.97 9.86
CA ALA A 87 -11.93 -1.83 8.67
C ALA A 87 -11.62 -1.02 7.39
N PHE A 88 -11.97 0.26 7.36
CA PHE A 88 -11.75 1.17 6.23
C PHE A 88 -10.50 2.05 6.39
N LYS A 89 -9.59 1.76 7.33
CA LYS A 89 -8.42 2.61 7.60
C LYS A 89 -7.51 2.82 6.38
N GLU A 90 -7.27 1.77 5.60
CA GLU A 90 -6.45 1.83 4.39
C GLU A 90 -7.16 2.58 3.24
N LEU A 91 -8.49 2.46 3.18
CA LEU A 91 -9.30 3.06 2.12
C LEU A 91 -9.60 4.54 2.37
N CYS A 92 -9.94 4.90 3.61
CA CYS A 92 -10.38 6.23 4.00
C CYS A 92 -9.32 6.91 4.87
N GLY A 93 -9.07 6.35 6.05
CA GLY A 93 -8.11 6.85 7.04
C GLY A 93 -8.44 8.22 7.67
N GLY A 94 -9.41 8.98 7.15
CA GLY A 94 -9.76 10.32 7.63
C GLY A 94 -8.89 11.45 7.07
N CYS A 95 -9.31 12.70 7.25
CA CYS A 95 -8.63 13.89 6.73
C CYS A 95 -7.56 14.41 7.69
N ARG A 96 -6.28 14.27 7.32
CA ARG A 96 -5.14 14.70 8.15
C ARG A 96 -5.11 16.21 8.43
N ALA A 97 -5.51 17.02 7.44
CA ALA A 97 -5.59 18.47 7.62
C ALA A 97 -6.65 18.87 8.67
N ARG A 98 -7.82 18.22 8.63
CA ARG A 98 -8.91 18.47 9.57
C ARG A 98 -8.54 18.05 10.98
N THR A 99 -7.99 16.83 11.11
CA THR A 99 -7.53 16.32 12.40
C THR A 99 -6.53 17.28 13.04
N PHE A 100 -5.54 17.73 12.27
CA PHE A 100 -4.53 18.67 12.75
C PHE A 100 -5.13 20.02 13.14
N ALA A 101 -6.02 20.59 12.31
CA ALA A 101 -6.63 21.89 12.58
C ALA A 101 -7.43 21.92 13.89
N LEU A 102 -8.02 20.79 14.30
CA LEU A 102 -8.86 20.71 15.51
C LEU A 102 -8.13 20.21 16.76
N SER A 103 -7.05 19.43 16.60
CA SER A 103 -6.38 18.77 17.73
C SER A 103 -4.89 19.08 17.85
N GLY A 104 -4.27 19.69 16.85
CA GLY A 104 -2.82 19.85 16.75
C GLY A 104 -2.06 18.55 16.43
N ASP A 105 -2.74 17.40 16.36
CA ASP A 105 -2.13 16.12 16.03
C ASP A 105 -2.63 15.61 14.67
N LEU A 106 -1.71 15.19 13.80
CA LEU A 106 -2.03 14.60 12.50
C LEU A 106 -2.66 13.22 12.63
N MET A 107 -2.31 12.48 13.66
CA MET A 107 -2.61 11.05 13.77
C MET A 107 -3.79 10.76 14.68
N ARG A 108 -4.54 11.76 15.13
CA ARG A 108 -5.81 11.53 15.80
C ARG A 108 -6.88 11.05 14.80
N GLU A 109 -7.96 10.50 15.33
CA GLU A 109 -9.14 10.17 14.52
C GLU A 109 -9.74 11.41 13.85
N ASP A 110 -10.48 11.22 12.75
CA ASP A 110 -11.20 12.31 12.10
C ASP A 110 -12.49 12.65 12.88
N PRO A 111 -12.58 13.84 13.49
CA PRO A 111 -13.71 14.20 14.35
C PRO A 111 -15.02 14.38 13.59
N TRP A 112 -15.00 14.54 12.26
CA TRP A 112 -16.21 14.65 11.45
C TRP A 112 -16.69 13.30 10.92
N CYS A 113 -15.98 12.22 11.22
CA CYS A 113 -16.42 10.88 10.87
C CYS A 113 -17.56 10.44 11.82
N ALA A 114 -18.80 10.43 11.32
CA ALA A 114 -19.94 9.87 12.04
C ALA A 114 -19.96 8.34 12.08
N TYR A 115 -19.07 7.67 11.34
CA TYR A 115 -19.01 6.21 11.32
C TYR A 115 -18.40 5.68 12.62
N GLN A 116 -19.12 4.81 13.29
CA GLN A 116 -18.61 3.96 14.35
C GLN A 116 -18.17 2.64 13.71
N PRO A 117 -16.88 2.29 13.78
CA PRO A 117 -16.48 0.91 13.52
C PRO A 117 -17.30 0.03 14.46
N GLU A 118 -17.93 -1.01 13.92
CA GLU A 118 -18.41 -2.10 14.76
C GLU A 118 -17.23 -2.51 15.65
N GLU A 119 -17.50 -2.59 16.95
CA GLU A 119 -16.52 -2.94 17.98
C GLU A 119 -15.75 -4.13 17.46
N THR A 120 -14.49 -3.89 17.08
CA THR A 120 -13.71 -4.92 16.41
C THR A 120 -13.64 -6.04 17.43
N LEU A 121 -14.28 -7.17 17.12
CA LEU A 121 -13.91 -8.47 17.65
C LEU A 121 -12.39 -8.41 17.79
N GLN A 122 -11.93 -8.56 19.03
CA GLN A 122 -10.53 -8.54 19.43
C GLN A 122 -9.67 -9.03 18.28
N PRO A 123 -8.57 -8.34 17.91
CA PRO A 123 -7.74 -8.76 16.79
C PRO A 123 -7.56 -10.25 16.91
N MET A 124 -8.19 -11.01 15.99
CA MET A 124 -8.21 -12.45 16.05
C MET A 124 -6.75 -12.82 16.19
N GLN A 125 -6.40 -13.35 17.37
CA GLN A 125 -5.02 -13.56 17.81
C GLN A 125 -4.25 -13.99 16.60
N ALA A 126 -3.25 -13.20 16.17
CA ALA A 126 -2.59 -13.37 14.89
C ALA A 126 -2.34 -14.85 14.71
N ALA A 127 -3.19 -15.50 13.89
CA ALA A 127 -3.15 -16.93 13.84
C ALA A 127 -1.75 -17.25 13.38
N ILE A 128 -1.02 -18.01 14.18
CA ILE A 128 0.39 -18.29 13.92
C ILE A 128 0.40 -18.93 12.53
N LEU A 129 0.83 -18.16 11.53
CA LEU A 129 0.89 -18.58 10.14
C LEU A 129 2.10 -19.49 10.05
N THR A 130 1.86 -20.78 10.21
CA THR A 130 2.93 -21.77 10.19
C THR A 130 3.18 -22.16 8.74
N TRP A 131 4.40 -21.94 8.27
CA TRP A 131 4.82 -22.41 6.95
C TRP A 131 5.17 -23.89 7.03
N THR A 132 4.82 -24.66 6.00
CA THR A 132 5.36 -26.02 5.88
C THR A 132 6.79 -25.99 5.32
N PRO A 133 7.64 -26.97 5.66
CA PRO A 133 9.01 -27.04 5.14
C PRO A 133 9.07 -27.00 3.60
N GLU A 134 8.08 -27.57 2.93
CA GLU A 134 7.98 -27.59 1.46
C GLU A 134 7.65 -26.22 0.88
N ALA A 135 6.84 -25.41 1.58
CA ALA A 135 6.51 -24.04 1.19
C ALA A 135 7.70 -23.10 1.42
N GLU A 136 8.42 -23.24 2.54
CA GLU A 136 9.65 -22.48 2.81
C GLU A 136 10.73 -22.75 1.77
N ALA A 137 10.96 -24.02 1.41
CA ALA A 137 11.94 -24.39 0.40
C ALA A 137 11.66 -23.72 -0.97
N ARG A 138 10.38 -23.49 -1.32
CA ARG A 138 10.01 -22.79 -2.55
C ARG A 138 10.28 -21.29 -2.47
N VAL A 139 10.02 -20.66 -1.32
CA VAL A 139 10.30 -19.23 -1.11
C VAL A 139 11.80 -18.97 -1.11
N GLN A 140 12.61 -19.88 -0.58
CA GLN A 140 14.08 -19.75 -0.59
C GLN A 140 14.66 -19.76 -2.02
N ARG A 141 14.01 -20.46 -2.97
CA ARG A 141 14.38 -20.45 -4.40
C ARG A 141 14.06 -19.13 -5.10
N ILE A 142 13.25 -18.26 -4.51
CA ILE A 142 12.96 -16.93 -5.07
C ILE A 142 14.19 -16.03 -4.90
N PRO A 143 14.60 -15.28 -5.94
CA PRO A 143 15.66 -14.30 -5.85
C PRO A 143 15.46 -13.33 -4.68
N SER A 144 16.54 -12.98 -3.97
CA SER A 144 16.51 -12.21 -2.72
C SER A 144 15.72 -10.90 -2.83
N PHE A 145 15.85 -10.19 -3.96
CA PHE A 145 15.18 -8.90 -4.20
C PHE A 145 13.64 -8.99 -4.34
N ILE A 146 13.07 -10.16 -4.63
CA ILE A 146 11.61 -10.39 -4.71
C ILE A 146 11.09 -11.20 -3.53
N ARG A 147 11.97 -11.92 -2.81
CA ARG A 147 11.60 -12.87 -1.75
C ARG A 147 10.67 -12.26 -0.70
N GLU A 148 11.00 -11.09 -0.18
CA GLU A 148 10.20 -10.40 0.84
C GLU A 148 8.83 -9.99 0.30
N ARG A 149 8.78 -9.48 -0.93
CA ARG A 149 7.54 -9.12 -1.61
C ARG A 149 6.65 -10.34 -1.89
N ALA A 150 7.25 -11.46 -2.29
CA ALA A 150 6.54 -12.72 -2.53
C ALA A 150 6.00 -13.31 -1.22
N LYS A 151 6.80 -13.32 -0.15
CA LYS A 151 6.39 -13.79 1.18
C LYS A 151 5.18 -13.00 1.69
N ARG A 152 5.25 -11.67 1.66
CA ARG A 152 4.13 -10.78 2.05
C ARG A 152 2.89 -10.99 1.19
N ALA A 153 3.04 -11.27 -0.11
CA ALA A 153 1.90 -11.52 -0.99
C ALA A 153 1.18 -12.82 -0.61
N ILE A 154 1.93 -13.88 -0.32
CA ILE A 154 1.39 -15.19 0.12
C ILE A 154 0.73 -15.08 1.49
N GLU A 155 1.36 -14.39 2.45
CA GLU A 155 0.79 -14.17 3.78
C GLU A 155 -0.51 -13.37 3.72
N ARG A 156 -0.57 -12.32 2.89
CA ARG A 156 -1.80 -11.53 2.67
C ARG A 156 -2.90 -12.37 2.05
N TYR A 157 -2.57 -13.24 1.09
CA TYR A 157 -3.54 -14.14 0.48
C TYR A 157 -4.06 -15.17 1.51
N ALA A 158 -3.17 -15.77 2.29
CA ALA A 158 -3.54 -16.70 3.35
C ALA A 158 -4.43 -16.06 4.42
N GLN A 159 -4.11 -14.83 4.84
CA GLN A 159 -4.94 -14.05 5.77
C GLN A 159 -6.33 -13.74 5.19
N ALA A 160 -6.39 -13.33 3.92
CA ALA A 160 -7.65 -13.05 3.23
C ALA A 160 -8.55 -14.29 3.10
N GLN A 161 -7.94 -15.48 2.98
CA GLN A 161 -8.64 -16.77 2.92
C GLN A 161 -8.77 -17.46 4.29
N GLN A 162 -8.37 -16.78 5.38
CA GLN A 162 -8.39 -17.31 6.75
C GLN A 162 -7.65 -18.66 6.93
N VAL A 163 -6.61 -18.89 6.14
CA VAL A 163 -5.80 -20.12 6.20
C VAL A 163 -4.68 -19.94 7.23
N LEU A 164 -4.58 -20.88 8.19
CA LEU A 164 -3.60 -20.83 9.28
C LEU A 164 -2.25 -21.49 8.94
N GLN A 165 -2.20 -22.31 7.87
CA GLN A 165 -0.99 -23.04 7.45
C GLN A 165 -0.68 -22.80 5.97
N ILE A 166 0.50 -22.26 5.67
CA ILE A 166 0.90 -21.95 4.29
C ILE A 166 1.48 -23.20 3.65
N THR A 167 0.68 -23.82 2.78
CA THR A 167 1.06 -25.02 2.03
C THR A 167 1.44 -24.68 0.57
N PRO A 168 2.12 -25.61 -0.12
CA PRO A 168 2.33 -25.55 -1.57
C PRO A 168 1.09 -25.22 -2.41
N ALA A 169 -0.10 -25.66 -1.98
CA ALA A 169 -1.36 -25.41 -2.68
C ALA A 169 -1.80 -23.94 -2.56
N VAL A 170 -1.63 -23.34 -1.38
CA VAL A 170 -1.91 -21.91 -1.13
C VAL A 170 -1.00 -21.03 -1.99
N MET A 171 0.26 -21.42 -2.19
CA MET A 171 1.18 -20.69 -3.08
C MET A 171 0.71 -20.72 -4.53
N THR A 172 0.21 -21.86 -5.02
CA THR A 172 -0.35 -21.97 -6.38
C THR A 172 -1.60 -21.12 -6.52
N ALA A 173 -2.51 -21.19 -5.55
CA ALA A 173 -3.74 -20.40 -5.54
C ALA A 173 -3.46 -18.87 -5.46
N THR A 174 -2.39 -18.48 -4.75
CA THR A 174 -1.94 -17.08 -4.71
C THR A 174 -1.52 -16.59 -6.10
N LEU A 175 -0.79 -17.41 -6.87
CA LEU A 175 -0.34 -17.07 -8.22
C LEU A 175 -1.52 -17.01 -9.21
N GLU A 176 -2.45 -17.96 -9.13
CA GLU A 176 -3.68 -17.99 -9.92
C GLU A 176 -4.56 -16.76 -9.65
N GLY A 177 -4.76 -16.41 -8.39
CA GLY A 177 -5.50 -15.21 -7.97
C GLY A 177 -4.83 -13.88 -8.39
N LEU A 178 -3.53 -13.88 -8.63
CA LEU A 178 -2.77 -12.74 -9.16
C LEU A 178 -2.67 -12.74 -10.71
N GLY A 179 -3.32 -13.68 -11.39
CA GLY A 179 -3.28 -13.81 -12.85
C GLY A 179 -1.91 -14.25 -13.40
N ARG A 180 -1.05 -14.87 -12.58
CA ARG A 180 0.28 -15.34 -12.96
C ARG A 180 0.29 -16.87 -13.01
N ARG A 181 0.50 -17.48 -14.18
CA ARG A 181 0.68 -18.93 -14.27
C ARG A 181 2.00 -19.35 -13.61
N PRO A 182 2.04 -20.50 -12.88
CA PRO A 182 3.29 -21.02 -12.36
C PRO A 182 4.24 -21.37 -13.51
N VAL A 183 5.50 -20.93 -13.41
CA VAL A 183 6.55 -21.36 -14.34
C VAL A 183 6.92 -22.79 -13.94
N SER A 184 6.58 -23.75 -14.79
CA SER A 184 6.95 -25.15 -14.60
C SER A 184 8.47 -25.29 -14.49
N PRO A 185 8.99 -26.18 -13.61
CA PRO A 185 10.44 -26.34 -13.42
C PRO A 185 11.19 -26.87 -14.65
N THR A 186 10.48 -27.26 -15.71
CA THR A 186 11.03 -27.98 -16.87
C THR A 186 11.43 -27.10 -18.05
N SER A 187 11.29 -25.77 -18.01
CA SER A 187 11.61 -24.92 -19.18
C SER A 187 12.99 -24.23 -19.12
N ALA A 188 13.87 -24.63 -18.20
CA ALA A 188 15.22 -24.06 -18.05
C ALA A 188 16.33 -24.86 -18.76
N ALA A 189 15.99 -25.68 -19.77
CA ALA A 189 16.97 -26.43 -20.55
C ALA A 189 16.57 -26.51 -22.03
N SER A 190 16.89 -25.46 -22.80
CA SER A 190 17.35 -25.53 -24.21
C SER A 190 17.29 -24.14 -24.86
N ARG A 191 18.35 -23.37 -24.67
CA ARG A 191 18.80 -22.42 -25.71
C ARG A 191 20.29 -22.64 -25.89
N ASP A 192 20.57 -23.63 -26.73
CA ASP A 192 21.88 -23.92 -27.26
C ASP A 192 22.43 -22.70 -27.99
N ARG A 193 23.63 -22.27 -27.61
CA ARG A 193 24.44 -21.27 -28.29
C ARG A 193 25.20 -21.99 -29.37
N SER A 194 24.70 -21.98 -30.61
CA SER A 194 25.49 -22.34 -31.80
C SER A 194 24.79 -21.85 -33.06
N LYS A 195 25.56 -21.17 -33.94
CA LYS A 195 25.21 -20.57 -35.25
C LYS A 195 24.60 -19.16 -35.11
N ASP A 196 25.17 -18.08 -35.64
CA ASP A 196 25.85 -17.91 -36.93
C ASP A 196 27.09 -17.00 -36.86
N VAL A 197 28.13 -17.46 -37.53
CA VAL A 197 29.34 -16.72 -37.93
C VAL A 197 29.35 -16.71 -39.46
N ARG A 198 29.58 -15.51 -40.04
CA ARG A 198 29.95 -15.15 -41.44
C ARG A 198 28.84 -15.01 -42.50
N ARG A 199 28.76 -13.80 -43.07
CA ARG A 199 29.27 -13.40 -44.42
C ARG A 199 28.85 -11.94 -44.67
N GLU A 200 29.79 -10.99 -44.68
CA GLU A 200 30.54 -10.45 -45.84
C GLU A 200 29.68 -9.81 -46.94
N GLN A 201 30.20 -8.65 -47.37
CA GLN A 201 29.67 -7.61 -48.26
C GLN A 201 29.30 -8.12 -49.68
N PRO A 202 28.65 -7.28 -50.49
CA PRO A 202 29.43 -6.35 -51.32
C PRO A 202 29.17 -4.86 -51.06
#